data_AF-A0A073CHH6-F1
#
_entry.id   AF-A0A073CHH6-F1
#
_cell.length_a   1.000
_cell.length_b   1.000
_cell.length_c   1.000
_cell.angle_alpha   90.00
_cell.angle_beta   90.00
_cell.angle_gamma   90.00
#
_symmetry.space_group_name_H-M   'P 1'
#
loop_
_entity.id
_entity.type
_entity.pdbx_description
1 polymer ?
#
loop_
_entity_poly.entity_id
_entity_poly.type
_entity_poly.pdbx_seq_one_letter_code
_entity_poly.pdbx_strand_id
1 'polypeptide(L)' 'MLAKLTTENQLTLPKSITQAIGEAEYFEVKVEGGQIILTPVKIQGADAVRAKLATLNLNQQDINDAVEWAR' A
#
# COMPACT_ATOMS: atom_id res chain seq x y z
N MET A 1 4.99 8.03 -6.67
CA MET A 1 3.61 7.75 -7.14
C MET A 1 3.31 6.29 -6.81
N LEU A 2 2.17 5.98 -6.16
CA LEU A 2 1.82 4.59 -5.85
C LEU A 2 1.17 3.96 -7.09
N ALA A 3 1.81 2.95 -7.67
CA ALA A 3 1.29 2.25 -8.84
C ALA A 3 0.87 0.84 -8.45
N LYS A 4 -0.36 0.47 -8.82
CA LYS A 4 -0.87 -0.89 -8.70
C LYS A 4 -0.44 -1.67 -9.95
N LEU A 5 0.08 -2.88 -9.79
CA LEU A 5 0.35 -3.78 -10.91
C LEU A 5 -1.00 -4.17 -11.54
N THR A 6 -1.34 -3.65 -12.72
CA THR A 6 -2.57 -4.01 -13.46
C THR A 6 -2.25 -4.67 -14.79
N THR A 7 -3.21 -5.43 -15.32
CA THR A 7 -3.09 -6.24 -16.53
C THR A 7 -2.90 -5.40 -17.81
N GLU A 8 -3.20 -4.11 -17.77
CA GLU A 8 -3.18 -3.23 -18.95
C GLU A 8 -1.82 -2.52 -19.16
N ASN A 9 -0.96 -2.45 -18.14
CA ASN A 9 0.37 -1.81 -18.20
C ASN A 9 1.43 -2.65 -17.45
N GLN A 10 1.55 -3.93 -17.82
CA GLN A 10 2.38 -4.89 -17.08
C GLN A 10 3.87 -4.73 -17.42
N LEU A 11 4.70 -4.47 -16.40
CA LEU A 11 6.16 -4.52 -16.50
C LEU A 11 6.65 -5.88 -15.97
N THR A 12 7.17 -6.73 -16.86
CA THR A 12 7.69 -8.05 -16.49
C THR A 12 9.14 -7.94 -16.04
N LEU A 13 9.43 -8.38 -14.82
CA LEU A 13 10.79 -8.42 -14.26
C LEU A 13 11.30 -9.87 -14.16
N PRO A 14 12.61 -10.11 -14.29
CA PRO A 14 13.19 -11.42 -14.04
C PRO A 14 12.96 -11.88 -12.59
N LYS A 15 12.62 -13.16 -12.41
CA LYS A 15 12.37 -13.76 -11.08
C LYS A 15 13.54 -13.60 -10.11
N SER A 16 14.77 -13.64 -10.62
CA SER A 16 15.98 -13.45 -9.81
C SER A 16 16.02 -12.07 -9.14
N ILE A 17 15.54 -11.03 -9.84
CA ILE A 17 15.49 -9.68 -9.29
C ILE A 17 14.38 -9.58 -8.24
N THR A 18 13.18 -10.06 -8.53
CA THR A 18 12.06 -10.01 -7.58
C THR A 18 12.32 -10.81 -6.30
N GLN A 19 13.08 -11.91 -6.37
CA GLN A 19 13.50 -12.67 -5.20
C GLN A 19 14.51 -11.91 -4.32
N ALA A 20 15.43 -11.15 -4.91
CA ALA A 20 16.46 -10.43 -4.17
C ALA A 20 15.91 -9.28 -3.31
N ILE A 21 14.82 -8.64 -3.75
CA ILE A 21 14.12 -7.56 -3.04
C ILE A 21 13.02 -8.08 -2.09
N GLY A 22 12.72 -9.38 -2.14
CA GLY A 22 11.64 -10.00 -1.36
C GLY A 22 10.26 -9.91 -2.01
N GLU A 23 9.32 -10.73 -1.54
CA GLU A 23 7.93 -10.71 -2.01
C GLU A 23 7.26 -9.40 -1.56
N ALA A 24 6.96 -8.53 -2.52
CA ALA A 24 6.23 -7.29 -2.31
C ALA A 24 5.04 -7.21 -3.27
N GLU A 25 3.85 -6.94 -2.74
CA GLU A 25 2.63 -6.78 -3.52
C GLU A 25 2.53 -5.40 -4.20
N TYR A 26 3.23 -4.40 -3.65
CA TYR A 26 3.17 -3.02 -4.10
C TYR A 26 4.57 -2.40 -4.21
N PHE A 27 4.73 -1.52 -5.19
CA PHE A 27 5.95 -0.75 -5.39
C PHE A 27 5.61 0.73 -5.50
N GLU A 28 6.42 1.56 -4.84
CA GLU A 28 6.51 2.96 -5.17
C GLU A 28 7.35 3.12 -6.43
N VAL A 29 6.84 3.87 -7.40
CA VAL A 29 7.49 4.11 -8.68
C VAL A 29 7.89 5.57 -8.78
N LYS A 30 9.15 5.83 -9.13
CA LYS A 30 9.68 7.15 -9.47
C LYS A 30 10.61 7.09 -10.68
N VAL A 31 10.74 8.21 -11.38
CA VAL A 31 11.72 8.38 -12.46
C VAL A 31 12.79 9.35 -11.97
N GLU A 32 14.05 8.92 -12.04
CA GLU A 32 15.19 9.73 -11.60
C GLU A 32 16.35 9.51 -12.57
N GLY A 33 16.86 10.59 -13.17
CA GLY A 33 17.98 10.51 -14.12
C GLY A 33 17.71 9.61 -15.34
N GLY A 34 16.45 9.48 -15.79
CA GLY A 34 16.07 8.58 -16.88
C GLY A 34 15.93 7.10 -16.48
N GLN A 35 16.06 6.78 -15.20
CA GLN A 35 15.85 5.43 -14.66
C GLN A 35 14.51 5.32 -13.95
N ILE A 36 13.88 4.15 -14.04
CA ILE A 36 12.70 3.80 -13.22
C ILE A 36 13.21 3.12 -11.95
N ILE A 37 12.88 3.71 -10.80
CA ILE A 37 13.18 3.15 -9.49
C ILE A 37 11.90 2.55 -8.91
N LEU A 38 11.98 1.26 -8.58
CA LEU A 38 10.90 0.48 -7.98
C LEU A 38 11.26 0.17 -6.53
N THR A 39 10.58 0.80 -5.58
CA THR A 39 10.83 0.58 -4.15
C THR A 39 9.72 -0.29 -3.57
N PRO A 40 10.00 -1.51 -3.08
CA PRO A 40 8.97 -2.36 -2.49
C PRO A 40 8.39 -1.70 -1.24
N VAL A 41 7.06 -1.64 -1.17
CA VAL A 41 6.32 -1.07 -0.04
C VAL A 41 5.38 -2.11 0.54
N LYS A 42 5.45 -2.28 1.86
CA LYS A 42 4.45 -3.04 2.61
C LYS A 42 3.26 -2.13 2.87
N ILE A 43 2.14 -2.36 2.19
CA ILE A 43 0.89 -1.70 2.55
C ILE A 43 0.39 -2.34 3.84
N GLN A 44 0.73 -1.75 4.98
CA GLN A 44 0.07 -2.04 6.24
C GLN A 44 -1.31 -1.39 6.20
N GLY A 45 -2.27 -2.05 5.57
CA GLY A 45 -3.63 -1.53 5.38
C GLY A 45 -4.28 -1.10 6.70
N ALA A 46 -3.97 -1.79 7.80
CA ALA A 46 -4.45 -1.43 9.14
C ALA A 46 -3.92 -0.07 9.61
N ASP A 47 -2.65 0.26 9.34
CA ASP A 47 -2.06 1.52 9.79
C ASP A 47 -2.50 2.69 8.93
N ALA A 48 -2.70 2.48 7.62
CA ALA A 48 -3.31 3.48 6.74
C ALA A 48 -4.76 3.79 7.16
N VAL A 49 -5.53 2.76 7.55
CA VAL A 49 -6.89 2.92 8.07
C VAL A 49 -6.86 3.64 9.42
N ARG A 50 -6.00 3.24 10.36
CA ARG A 50 -5.86 3.92 11.67
C ARG A 50 -5.44 5.38 11.53
N ALA A 51 -4.49 5.68 10.65
CA ALA A 51 -4.07 7.05 10.38
C ALA A 51 -5.23 7.89 9.81
N LYS A 52 -6.04 7.31 8.91
CA LYS A 52 -7.21 7.98 8.34
C LYS A 52 -8.32 8.20 9.38
N LEU A 53 -8.56 7.24 10.28
CA LEU A 53 -9.49 7.39 11.40
C LEU A 53 -9.04 8.49 12.37
N ALA A 54 -7.75 8.56 12.67
CA ALA A 54 -7.18 9.62 13.51
C ALA A 54 -7.35 11.02 12.88
N THR A 55 -7.18 11.17 11.56
CA THR A 55 -7.47 12.46 10.88
C THR A 55 -8.94 12.85 10.87
N LEU A 56 -9.86 11.88 11.01
CA LEU A 56 -11.30 12.13 11.12
C LEU A 56 -11.74 12.39 12.57
N ASN A 57 -10.79 12.44 13.51
CA ASN A 57 -11.02 12.59 14.94
C ASN A 57 -11.87 11.47 15.56
N LEU A 58 -11.96 10.33 14.87
CA LEU A 58 -12.68 9.16 15.32
C LEU A 58 -11.81 8.40 16.31
N ASN A 59 -12.32 8.22 17.52
CA ASN A 59 -11.64 7.56 18.61
C ASN A 59 -12.18 6.13 18.81
N GLN A 60 -11.60 5.42 19.78
CA GLN A 60 -11.95 4.02 20.06
C GLN A 60 -13.44 3.85 20.43
N GLN A 61 -14.06 4.87 21.04
CA GLN A 61 -15.48 4.86 21.42
C GLN A 61 -16.37 4.93 20.18
N ASP A 62 -16.05 5.80 19.21
CA ASP A 62 -16.82 5.89 17.96
C ASP A 62 -16.83 4.56 17.19
N ILE A 63 -15.72 3.80 17.28
CA ILE A 63 -15.61 2.46 16.68
C ILE A 63 -16.49 1.46 17.44
N ASN A 64 -16.49 1.50 18.77
CA ASN A 64 -17.32 0.62 19.59
C ASN A 64 -18.81 0.88 19.35
N ASP A 65 -19.22 2.15 19.32
CA ASP A 65 -20.61 2.55 19.11
C ASP A 65 -21.10 2.12 17.71
N ALA A 66 -20.25 2.22 16.68
CA ALA A 66 -20.57 1.77 15.33
C ALA A 66 -20.71 0.23 15.24
N VAL A 67 -19.87 -0.52 15.95
CA VAL A 67 -19.96 -2.00 16.01
C VAL A 67 -21.21 -2.44 16.78
N GLU A 68 -21.60 -1.71 17.82
CA GLU A 68 -22.81 -1.98 18.59
C GLU A 68 -24.08 -1.67 17.79
N TRP A 69 -24.09 -0.59 16.99
CA TRP A 69 -25.21 -0.26 16.10
C TRP A 69 -25.40 -1.25 14.94
N ALA A 70 -24.33 -1.86 14.46
CA ALA A 70 -24.36 -2.77 13.31
C ALA A 70 -24.76 -4.23 13.65
N ARG A 71 -24.85 -4.58 14.93
CA ARG A 71 -25.34 -5.89 15.41
C ARG A 71 -26.85 -5.90 15.58
#